data_AF-A0A1E1G7Q9-F1
#
_entry.id   AF-A0A1E1G7Q9-F1
#
_cell.length_a   1.000
_cell.length_b   1.000
_cell.length_c   1.000
_cell.angle_alpha   90.00
_cell.angle_beta   90.00
_cell.angle_gamma   90.00
#
_symmetry.space_group_name_H-M   'P 1'
#
loop_
_entity.id
_entity.type
_entity.pdbx_description
1 polymer ?
#
loop_
_entity_poly.entity_id
_entity_poly.type
_entity_poly.pdbx_seq_one_letter_code
_entity_poly.pdbx_strand_id
1 'polypeptide(L)'
;MKSLPIVILVLCGAVCLARPPQTRPRATRGFKNVALSTARGFGKRDGLPLQNQPRLKVEWLANEITNNPQLAGMFVRRFLDVDSDGFISANELLNRPH
;
A
#
# COMPACT_ATOMS: atom_id res chain seq x y z
N MET A 1 0.85 -60.18 19.41
CA MET A 1 1.20 -59.09 18.46
C MET A 1 0.57 -57.75 18.88
N LYS A 2 0.77 -57.29 20.14
CA LYS A 2 0.11 -56.07 20.67
C LYS A 2 1.08 -55.05 21.29
N SER A 3 2.37 -55.36 21.37
CA SER A 3 3.41 -54.52 21.99
C SER A 3 4.13 -53.56 21.02
N LEU A 4 3.98 -53.78 19.69
CA LEU A 4 4.61 -52.94 18.67
C LEU A 4 4.19 -51.46 18.66
N PRO A 5 2.91 -51.08 18.84
CA PRO A 5 2.52 -49.67 18.79
C PRO A 5 2.98 -48.88 20.03
N ILE A 6 3.16 -49.56 21.17
CA ILE A 6 3.59 -48.93 22.42
C ILE A 6 5.07 -48.54 22.33
N VAL A 7 5.92 -49.40 21.75
CA VAL A 7 7.35 -49.10 21.59
C VAL A 7 7.56 -47.92 20.64
N ILE A 8 6.78 -47.83 19.55
CA ILE A 8 6.87 -46.71 18.59
C ILE A 8 6.43 -45.38 19.21
N LEU A 9 5.35 -45.38 20.00
CA LEU A 9 4.88 -44.18 20.70
C LEU A 9 5.89 -43.69 21.76
N VAL A 10 6.51 -44.61 22.50
CA VAL A 10 7.52 -44.27 23.52
C VAL A 10 8.80 -43.75 22.88
N LEU A 11 9.24 -44.34 21.75
CA LEU A 11 10.41 -43.85 21.02
C LEU A 11 10.16 -42.47 20.40
N CYS A 12 8.97 -42.22 19.87
CA CYS A 12 8.58 -40.92 19.31
C CYS A 12 8.54 -39.83 20.39
N GLY A 13 7.96 -40.13 21.56
CA GLY A 13 7.94 -39.21 22.70
C GLY A 13 9.34 -38.81 23.18
N ALA A 14 10.27 -39.75 23.24
CA ALA A 14 11.65 -39.46 23.68
C ALA A 14 12.42 -38.55 22.70
N VAL A 15 12.16 -38.66 21.40
CA VAL A 15 12.80 -37.81 20.37
C VAL A 15 12.20 -36.40 20.37
N CYS A 16 10.91 -36.26 20.64
CA CYS A 16 10.24 -34.95 20.68
C CYS A 16 10.69 -34.07 21.87
N LEU A 17 11.09 -34.68 23.00
CA LEU A 17 11.48 -33.94 24.21
C LEU A 17 12.99 -33.57 24.26
N ALA A 18 13.83 -34.14 23.41
CA ALA A 18 15.28 -33.95 23.47
C ALA A 18 15.80 -32.75 22.63
N ARG A 19 15.00 -31.69 22.42
CA ARG A 19 15.46 -30.49 21.71
C ARG A 19 16.03 -29.47 22.71
N PRO A 20 17.36 -29.30 22.81
CA PRO A 20 17.92 -28.27 23.68
C PRO A 20 17.47 -26.88 23.18
N PRO A 21 17.17 -25.93 24.08
CA PRO A 21 16.84 -24.57 23.69
C PRO A 21 18.07 -23.95 23.01
N GLN A 22 17.98 -23.70 21.69
CA GLN A 22 19.02 -22.95 20.98
C GLN A 22 18.95 -21.47 21.37
N THR A 23 19.56 -21.11 22.48
CA THR A 23 19.84 -19.72 22.87
C THR A 23 21.09 -19.22 22.14
N ARG A 24 21.07 -19.21 20.80
CA ARG A 24 22.05 -18.41 20.06
C ARG A 24 21.43 -17.03 19.88
N PRO A 25 21.99 -15.97 20.49
CA PRO A 25 21.53 -14.63 20.18
C PRO A 25 21.69 -14.41 18.68
N ARG A 26 20.59 -14.03 18.01
CA ARG A 26 20.64 -13.68 16.59
C ARG A 26 21.61 -12.51 16.46
N ALA A 27 22.76 -12.74 15.83
CA ALA A 27 23.66 -11.66 15.47
C ALA A 27 22.96 -10.79 14.42
N THR A 28 22.19 -9.80 14.87
CA THR A 28 21.78 -8.68 14.02
C THR A 28 23.04 -7.87 13.76
N ARG A 29 23.80 -8.29 12.74
CA ARG A 29 24.77 -7.43 12.08
C ARG A 29 23.98 -6.34 11.34
N GLY A 30 23.41 -5.42 12.10
CA GLY A 30 22.80 -4.22 11.57
C GLY A 30 23.89 -3.31 11.02
N PHE A 31 23.56 -2.58 9.95
CA PHE A 31 24.37 -1.47 9.48
C PHE A 31 24.50 -0.43 10.60
N LYS A 32 25.69 -0.33 11.21
CA LYS A 32 26.01 0.67 12.23
C LYS A 32 26.28 2.06 11.62
N ASN A 33 25.40 2.52 10.74
CA ASN A 33 25.44 3.89 10.22
C ASN A 33 24.13 4.60 10.58
N VAL A 34 24.00 4.95 11.87
CA VAL A 34 22.95 5.85 12.37
C VAL A 34 22.96 7.18 11.59
N ALA A 35 24.13 7.63 11.13
CA ALA A 35 24.28 8.82 10.28
C ALA A 35 23.62 8.71 8.89
N LEU A 36 23.36 7.49 8.40
CA LEU A 36 22.63 7.23 7.16
C LEU A 36 21.15 6.88 7.38
N SER A 37 20.67 6.91 8.62
CA SER A 37 19.23 6.92 8.92
C SER A 37 18.63 8.29 8.62
N THR A 38 18.90 8.83 7.44
CA THR A 38 18.13 9.93 6.85
C THR A 38 16.88 9.34 6.22
N ALA A 39 16.07 8.68 7.03
CA ALA A 39 14.64 8.55 6.77
C ALA A 39 14.04 9.97 6.85
N ARG A 40 14.45 10.84 5.92
CA ARG A 40 13.83 12.11 5.61
C ARG A 40 12.46 11.71 5.12
N GLY A 41 11.48 11.87 6.00
CA GLY A 41 10.10 11.54 5.74
C GLY A 41 9.67 12.08 4.39
N PHE A 42 9.36 11.14 3.48
CA PHE A 42 8.47 11.41 2.38
C PHE A 42 7.10 11.68 3.01
N GLY A 43 6.77 12.94 3.31
CA GLY A 43 5.41 13.21 3.83
C GLY A 43 5.15 14.43 4.71
N LYS A 44 5.93 15.51 4.64
CA LYS A 44 5.39 16.83 5.01
C LYS A 44 5.09 17.64 3.76
N ARG A 45 3.98 17.28 3.10
CA ARG A 45 3.31 18.16 2.14
C ARG A 45 2.39 19.07 2.95
N ASP A 46 2.98 19.93 3.78
CA ASP A 46 2.26 21.10 4.25
C ASP A 46 1.94 21.86 2.96
N GLY A 47 0.67 21.86 2.53
CA GLY A 47 0.27 22.35 1.22
C GLY A 47 0.86 23.75 1.00
N LEU A 48 1.47 23.97 -0.17
CA LEU A 48 2.01 25.29 -0.49
C LEU A 48 0.90 26.33 -0.24
N PRO A 49 1.22 27.50 0.37
CA PRO A 49 0.28 28.60 0.50
C PRO A 49 -0.41 28.83 -0.85
N LEU A 50 -1.70 29.18 -0.87
CA LEU A 50 -2.52 29.29 -2.09
C LEU A 50 -1.89 30.16 -3.21
N GLN A 51 -0.96 31.03 -2.84
CA GLN A 51 -0.16 31.88 -3.72
C GLN A 51 0.99 31.15 -4.44
N ASN A 52 1.54 30.08 -3.85
CA ASN A 52 2.63 29.27 -4.41
C ASN A 52 2.14 27.93 -4.98
N GLN A 53 0.84 27.70 -5.06
CA GLN A 53 0.33 26.50 -5.73
C GLN A 53 0.54 26.62 -7.24
N PRO A 54 1.11 25.60 -7.90
CA PRO A 54 1.22 25.59 -9.35
C PRO A 54 -0.20 25.62 -9.94
N ARG A 55 -0.52 26.70 -10.67
CA ARG A 55 -1.80 26.86 -11.37
C ARG A 55 -1.60 26.50 -12.83
N LEU A 56 -2.51 25.69 -13.36
CA LEU A 56 -2.58 25.39 -14.78
C LEU A 56 -3.51 26.39 -15.47
N LYS A 57 -3.17 26.79 -16.69
CA LYS A 57 -4.08 27.58 -17.52
C LYS A 57 -5.24 26.70 -17.99
N VAL A 58 -6.45 27.23 -17.91
CA VAL A 58 -7.67 26.52 -18.34
C VAL A 58 -7.56 26.09 -19.81
N GLU A 59 -7.16 27.01 -20.68
CA GLU A 59 -7.01 26.75 -22.12
C GLU A 59 -6.02 25.62 -22.42
N TRP A 60 -4.93 25.54 -21.66
CA TRP A 60 -3.96 24.47 -21.85
C TRP A 60 -4.58 23.12 -21.48
N LEU A 61 -5.28 23.04 -20.36
CA LEU A 61 -5.93 21.80 -19.92
C LEU A 61 -7.04 21.37 -20.89
N ALA A 62 -7.82 22.34 -21.39
CA ALA A 62 -8.86 22.07 -22.39
C ALA A 62 -8.27 21.49 -23.68
N ASN A 63 -7.18 22.06 -24.18
CA ASN A 63 -6.45 21.51 -25.32
C ASN A 63 -5.90 20.12 -25.02
N GLU A 64 -5.31 19.90 -23.84
CA GLU A 64 -4.74 18.61 -23.47
C GLU A 64 -5.80 17.51 -23.39
N ILE A 65 -6.97 17.81 -22.80
CA ILE A 65 -8.11 16.89 -22.75
C ILE A 65 -8.63 16.56 -24.16
N THR A 66 -8.65 17.54 -25.06
CA THR A 66 -9.09 17.36 -26.46
C THR A 66 -8.12 16.50 -27.25
N ASN A 67 -6.81 16.70 -27.05
CA ASN A 67 -5.77 15.95 -27.76
C ASN A 67 -5.51 14.56 -27.17
N ASN A 68 -5.85 14.34 -25.89
CA ASN A 68 -5.62 13.10 -25.19
C ASN A 68 -6.93 12.51 -24.61
N PRO A 69 -7.62 11.63 -25.36
CA PRO A 69 -8.88 11.04 -24.91
C PRO A 69 -8.72 10.12 -23.69
N GLN A 70 -7.53 9.56 -23.46
CA GLN A 70 -7.26 8.73 -22.29
C GLN A 70 -7.26 9.59 -21.01
N LEU A 71 -6.67 10.78 -21.09
CA LEU A 71 -6.71 11.76 -19.99
C LEU A 71 -8.15 12.18 -19.70
N ALA A 72 -8.95 12.45 -20.74
CA ALA A 72 -10.36 12.76 -20.58
C ALA A 72 -11.10 11.65 -19.82
N GLY A 73 -10.91 10.39 -20.23
CA GLY A 73 -11.51 9.23 -19.55
C GLY A 73 -11.07 9.11 -18.09
N MET A 74 -9.80 9.33 -17.77
CA MET A 74 -9.31 9.33 -16.40
C MET A 74 -9.90 10.47 -15.57
N PHE A 75 -10.06 11.65 -16.18
CA PHE A 75 -10.63 12.82 -15.52
C PHE A 75 -12.10 12.57 -15.16
N VAL A 76 -12.89 12.08 -16.11
CA VAL A 76 -14.31 11.73 -15.91
C VAL A 76 -14.45 10.70 -14.80
N ARG A 77 -13.70 9.59 -14.88
CA ARG A 77 -13.74 8.52 -13.88
C ARG A 77 -13.32 8.96 -12.48
N ARG A 78 -12.45 9.97 -12.39
CA ARG A 78 -11.90 10.41 -11.10
C ARG A 78 -12.74 11.50 -10.44
N PHE A 79 -13.37 12.37 -11.23
CA PHE A 79 -13.97 13.60 -10.74
C PHE A 79 -15.48 13.70 -10.99
N LEU A 80 -16.03 12.98 -11.97
CA LEU A 80 -17.46 13.02 -12.29
C LEU A 80 -18.17 11.74 -11.86
N ASP A 81 -17.60 10.58 -12.18
CA ASP A 81 -18.11 9.27 -11.78
C ASP A 81 -17.74 9.01 -10.31
N VAL A 82 -18.63 9.41 -9.39
CA VAL A 82 -18.36 9.41 -7.95
C VAL A 82 -18.46 8.00 -7.40
N ASP A 83 -19.43 7.23 -7.89
CA ASP A 83 -19.69 5.85 -7.43
C ASP A 83 -18.88 4.79 -8.20
N SER A 84 -18.18 5.19 -9.27
CA SER A 84 -17.32 4.33 -10.10
C SER A 84 -18.08 3.21 -10.80
N ASP A 85 -19.35 3.43 -11.13
CA ASP A 85 -20.19 2.46 -11.84
C ASP A 85 -19.97 2.46 -13.36
N GLY A 86 -19.23 3.44 -13.88
CA GLY A 86 -18.91 3.60 -15.30
C GLY A 86 -19.97 4.33 -16.11
N PHE A 87 -21.01 4.83 -15.46
CA PHE A 87 -22.02 5.71 -16.01
C PHE A 87 -21.92 7.09 -15.34
N ILE A 88 -22.65 8.08 -15.87
CA ILE A 88 -22.73 9.41 -15.26
C ILE A 88 -24.20 9.71 -15.09
N SER A 89 -24.65 9.77 -13.84
CA SER A 89 -26.00 10.17 -13.52
C SER A 89 -26.18 11.70 -13.65
N ALA A 90 -27.42 12.15 -13.81
CA ALA A 90 -27.72 13.59 -13.87
C ALA A 90 -27.30 14.33 -12.58
N ASN A 91 -27.30 13.63 -11.44
CA ASN A 91 -26.95 14.21 -10.15
C ASN A 91 -25.44 14.44 -10.05
N GLU A 92 -24.64 13.49 -10.54
CA GLU A 92 -23.18 13.61 -10.61
C GLU A 92 -22.74 14.68 -11.60
N LEU A 93 -23.36 14.72 -12.78
CA LEU A 93 -23.03 15.73 -13.80
C LEU A 93 -23.30 17.15 -13.30
N LEU A 94 -24.39 17.35 -12.57
CA LEU A 94 -24.78 18.65 -12.02
C LEU A 94 -24.14 18.94 -10.65
N ASN A 95 -23.28 18.04 -10.17
CA ASN A 95 -22.63 18.11 -8.86
C ASN A 95 -23.64 18.48 -7.76
N ARG A 96 -24.82 17.86 -7.78
CA ARG A 96 -25.83 18.02 -6.73
C ARG A 96 -25.46 17.03 -5.61
N PRO A 97 -24.90 17.49 -4.48
CA PRO A 97 -24.74 16.60 -3.34
C PRO A 97 -26.12 16.12 -2.88
N HIS A 98 -26.24 14.82 -2.64
CA HIS A 98 -27.39 14.22 -1.96
C HIS A 98 -27.37 14.57 -0.47
#